data_AF-A0A6H1P843-F1
#
_entry.id   AF-A0A6H1P843-F1
#
_cell.length_a   1.000
_cell.length_b   1.000
_cell.length_c   1.000
_cell.angle_alpha   90.00
_cell.angle_beta   90.00
_cell.angle_gamma   90.00
#
_symmetry.space_group_name_H-M   'P 1'
#
loop_
_entity.id
_entity.type
_entity.pdbx_description
1 polymer ?
#
loop_
_entity_poly.entity_id
_entity_poly.type
_entity_poly.pdbx_seq_one_letter_code
_entity_poly.pdbx_strand_id
1 'polypeptide(L)'
;MLIKECKGFELEKEQSNTSEDFFNRSIVTFSEESEEKTLHVLYVRYFDEFIHEFTPYKQDPIMVQDNKEVSFKDIVALVCLLKNPGLRSRKRLYINSKQEFASYFQDINYNKLPEIFLSLNQKKEYELRSPLEFIMQSK
;
A
#
# COMPACT_ATOMS: atom_id res chain seq x y z
N MET A 1 2.45 3.95 15.90
CA MET A 1 3.32 4.12 14.71
C MET A 1 2.85 5.37 13.97
N LEU A 2 3.76 6.17 13.42
CA LEU A 2 3.40 7.35 12.61
C LEU A 2 3.65 7.06 11.13
N ILE A 3 2.61 6.96 10.30
CA ILE A 3 2.77 6.89 8.85
C ILE A 3 3.16 8.28 8.34
N LYS A 4 4.16 8.36 7.46
CA LYS A 4 4.72 9.61 6.92
C LYS A 4 4.53 9.73 5.42
N GLU A 5 4.56 8.61 4.70
CA GLU A 5 4.40 8.60 3.24
C GLU A 5 3.83 7.27 2.77
N CYS A 6 2.96 7.34 1.75
CA CYS A 6 2.49 6.21 0.96
C CYS A 6 2.62 6.60 -0.51
N LYS A 7 3.32 5.81 -1.31
CA LYS A 7 3.54 6.14 -2.72
C LYS A 7 3.79 4.91 -3.57
N GLY A 8 3.21 4.87 -4.76
CA GLY A 8 3.39 3.84 -5.76
C GLY A 8 3.94 4.39 -7.05
N PHE A 9 4.72 3.58 -7.76
CA PHE A 9 5.24 3.91 -9.07
C PHE A 9 5.48 2.64 -9.89
N GLU A 10 5.32 2.79 -11.20
CA GLU A 10 5.72 1.78 -12.17
C GLU A 10 7.23 1.80 -12.29
N LEU A 11 7.86 0.63 -12.33
CA LEU A 11 9.28 0.55 -12.60
C LEU A 11 9.53 0.57 -14.10
N GLU A 12 10.54 1.34 -14.50
CA GLU A 12 11.05 1.31 -15.85
C GLU A 12 12.29 0.42 -15.90
N LYS A 13 12.58 -0.12 -17.08
CA LYS A 13 13.77 -0.94 -17.30
C LYS A 13 15.03 -0.09 -17.14
N GLU A 14 15.78 -0.29 -16.07
CA GLU A 14 17.11 0.32 -15.91
C GLU A 14 18.20 -0.47 -16.65
N GLN A 15 18.04 -1.80 -16.80
CA GLN A 15 18.99 -2.67 -17.50
C GLN A 15 18.26 -3.63 -18.46
N SER A 16 18.85 -3.90 -19.62
CA SER A 16 18.21 -4.69 -20.70
C SER A 16 18.00 -6.18 -20.36
N ASN A 17 18.66 -6.68 -19.32
CA ASN A 17 18.59 -8.07 -18.86
C ASN A 17 17.73 -8.27 -17.60
N THR A 18 17.05 -7.24 -17.10
CA THR A 18 16.17 -7.36 -15.93
C THR A 18 14.70 -7.35 -16.34
N SER A 19 13.87 -8.02 -15.54
CA SER A 19 12.42 -8.05 -15.67
C SER A 19 11.73 -6.99 -14.80
N GLU A 20 12.45 -5.96 -14.37
CA GLU A 20 11.94 -4.95 -13.42
C GLU A 20 10.75 -4.16 -13.97
N ASP A 21 10.68 -3.97 -15.29
CA ASP A 21 9.56 -3.33 -15.98
C ASP A 21 8.24 -4.08 -15.85
N PHE A 22 8.25 -5.35 -15.48
CA PHE A 22 7.04 -6.12 -15.19
C PHE A 22 6.51 -5.90 -13.77
N PHE A 23 7.16 -5.05 -12.97
CA PHE A 23 6.79 -4.80 -11.59
C PHE A 23 6.37 -3.36 -11.33
N ASN A 24 5.53 -3.21 -10.32
CA ASN A 24 5.22 -1.98 -9.65
C ASN A 24 5.91 -1.97 -8.28
N ARG A 25 6.36 -0.79 -7.85
CA ARG A 25 6.86 -0.58 -6.50
C ARG A 25 5.90 0.31 -5.73
N SER A 26 5.47 -0.16 -4.57
CA SER A 26 4.75 0.62 -3.57
C SER A 26 5.62 0.78 -2.33
N ILE A 27 5.57 1.93 -1.69
CA ILE A 27 6.31 2.21 -0.46
C ILE A 27 5.36 2.74 0.61
N VAL A 28 5.67 2.39 1.86
CA VAL A 28 5.15 3.07 3.03
C VAL A 28 6.30 3.43 3.96
N THR A 29 6.43 4.71 4.27
CA THR A 29 7.42 5.24 5.21
C THR A 29 6.70 5.53 6.52
N PHE A 30 7.27 5.07 7.63
CA PHE A 30 6.70 5.23 8.96
C PHE A 30 7.79 5.38 10.02
N SER A 31 7.43 6.01 11.14
CA SER A 31 8.29 6.10 12.33
C SER A 31 7.74 5.25 13.47
N GLU A 32 8.64 4.48 14.09
CA GLU A 32 8.39 3.65 15.27
C GLU A 32 9.66 3.64 16.13
N GLU A 33 9.52 3.84 17.44
CA GLU A 33 10.65 3.89 18.39
C GLU A 33 11.73 4.94 18.03
N SER A 34 11.31 6.09 17.48
CA SER A 34 12.18 7.17 17.00
C SER A 34 13.06 6.81 15.79
N GLU A 35 12.85 5.65 15.17
CA GLU A 35 13.49 5.29 13.91
C GLU A 35 12.51 5.46 12.76
N GLU A 36 12.98 6.00 11.64
CA GLU A 36 12.24 6.02 10.38
C GLU A 36 12.56 4.76 9.56
N LYS A 37 11.51 4.10 9.08
CA LYS A 37 11.58 2.85 8.35
C LYS A 37 10.74 2.96 7.09
N THR A 38 11.19 2.29 6.04
CA THR A 38 10.47 2.24 4.76
C THR A 38 10.33 0.78 4.34
N LEU A 39 9.08 0.35 4.19
CA LEU A 39 8.75 -0.93 3.56
C LEU A 39 8.58 -0.70 2.06
N HIS A 40 9.34 -1.43 1.26
CA HIS A 40 9.19 -1.48 -0.18
C HIS A 40 8.47 -2.77 -0.58
N VAL A 41 7.30 -2.65 -1.19
CA VAL A 41 6.55 -3.77 -1.76
C VAL A 41 6.73 -3.75 -3.27
N LEU A 42 7.32 -4.80 -3.80
CA LEU A 42 7.45 -5.04 -5.24
C LEU A 42 6.45 -6.11 -5.65
N TYR A 43 5.58 -5.81 -6.60
CA TYR A 43 4.56 -6.76 -7.06
C TYR A 43 4.37 -6.67 -8.57
N VAL A 44 3.86 -7.74 -9.19
CA VAL A 44 3.70 -7.84 -10.64
C VAL A 44 2.69 -6.80 -11.12
N ARG A 45 3.07 -5.97 -12.09
CA ARG A 45 2.23 -4.88 -12.66
C ARG A 45 0.90 -5.38 -13.18
N TYR A 46 0.89 -6.57 -13.79
CA TYR A 46 -0.32 -7.20 -14.31
C TYR A 46 -1.41 -7.42 -13.25
N PHE A 47 -1.09 -7.35 -11.95
CA PHE A 47 -2.10 -7.42 -10.90
C PHE A 47 -3.03 -6.19 -10.88
N ASP A 48 -2.59 -5.03 -11.37
CA ASP A 48 -3.42 -3.82 -11.44
C ASP A 48 -4.63 -4.00 -12.38
N GLU A 49 -4.53 -4.86 -13.41
CA GLU A 49 -5.67 -5.20 -14.28
C GLU A 49 -6.83 -5.87 -13.52
N PHE A 50 -6.55 -6.37 -12.31
CA PHE A 50 -7.48 -7.10 -11.47
C PHE A 50 -7.81 -6.37 -10.16
N ILE A 51 -7.63 -5.05 -10.07
CA ILE A 51 -7.94 -4.29 -8.83
C ILE A 51 -9.34 -4.60 -8.26
N HIS A 52 -10.32 -4.82 -9.14
CA HIS A 52 -11.70 -5.10 -8.80
C HIS A 52 -11.93 -6.51 -8.25
N GLU A 53 -10.98 -7.43 -8.45
CA GLU A 53 -11.01 -8.76 -7.82
C GLU A 53 -10.52 -8.72 -6.37
N PHE A 54 -9.70 -7.71 -6.00
CA PHE A 54 -9.11 -7.61 -4.65
C PHE A 54 -9.76 -6.54 -3.80
N THR A 55 -10.32 -5.50 -4.43
CA THR A 55 -10.81 -4.29 -3.77
C THR A 55 -12.19 -3.89 -4.31
N PRO A 56 -12.95 -3.06 -3.57
CA PRO A 56 -14.21 -2.51 -4.08
C PRO A 56 -14.02 -1.40 -5.14
N TYR A 57 -12.79 -1.02 -5.47
CA TYR A 57 -12.51 0.05 -6.43
C TYR A 57 -12.76 -0.41 -7.86
N LYS A 58 -13.34 0.49 -8.67
CA LYS A 58 -13.74 0.21 -10.06
C LYS A 58 -12.92 0.98 -11.10
N GLN A 59 -12.05 1.87 -10.65
CA GLN A 59 -11.24 2.76 -11.47
C GLN A 59 -9.95 3.10 -10.73
N ASP A 60 -8.96 3.56 -11.48
CA ASP A 60 -7.73 4.18 -10.98
C ASP A 60 -7.62 5.59 -11.60
N PRO A 61 -7.46 6.69 -10.83
CA PRO A 61 -7.25 6.76 -9.39
C PRO A 61 -8.42 6.23 -8.55
N ILE A 62 -8.10 5.57 -7.44
CA ILE A 62 -9.07 4.89 -6.56
C ILE A 62 -9.78 5.86 -5.61
N MET A 63 -9.17 7.02 -5.31
CA MET A 63 -9.77 8.10 -4.54
C MET A 63 -9.09 9.43 -4.84
N VAL A 64 -9.77 10.53 -4.52
CA VAL A 64 -9.20 11.89 -4.54
C VAL A 64 -9.32 12.47 -3.13
N GLN A 65 -8.20 12.91 -2.55
CA GLN A 65 -8.13 13.53 -1.23
C GLN A 65 -7.40 14.86 -1.33
N ASP A 66 -8.06 15.96 -0.95
CA ASP A 66 -7.46 17.30 -0.95
C ASP A 66 -6.86 17.68 -2.32
N ASN A 67 -7.65 17.51 -3.39
CA ASN A 67 -7.27 17.69 -4.80
C ASN A 67 -6.06 16.87 -5.28
N LYS A 68 -5.67 15.82 -4.54
CA LYS A 68 -4.67 14.85 -4.98
C LYS A 68 -5.30 13.52 -5.25
N GLU A 69 -5.00 13.00 -6.43
CA GLU A 69 -5.33 11.64 -6.83
C GLU A 69 -4.47 10.65 -6.04
N VAL A 70 -5.09 9.57 -5.59
CA VAL A 70 -4.43 8.43 -4.96
C VAL A 70 -4.71 7.24 -5.85
N SER A 71 -3.65 6.66 -6.40
CA SER A 71 -3.74 5.49 -7.25
C SER A 71 -3.74 4.19 -6.45
N PHE A 72 -4.14 3.09 -7.07
CA PHE A 72 -4.10 1.77 -6.44
C PHE A 72 -2.69 1.42 -5.93
N LYS A 73 -1.66 1.67 -6.74
CA LYS A 73 -0.25 1.46 -6.35
C LYS A 73 0.18 2.24 -5.11
N ASP A 74 -0.46 3.35 -4.79
CA ASP A 74 -0.13 4.14 -3.58
C ASP A 74 -0.58 3.45 -2.29
N ILE A 75 -1.62 2.60 -2.35
CA ILE A 75 -2.17 1.94 -1.15
C ILE A 75 -1.56 0.56 -0.87
N VAL A 76 -0.94 -0.09 -1.87
CA VAL A 76 -0.51 -1.50 -1.77
C VAL A 76 0.39 -1.75 -0.56
N ALA A 77 1.46 -0.98 -0.39
CA ALA A 77 2.40 -1.18 0.71
C ALA A 77 1.77 -0.92 2.08
N LEU A 78 0.88 0.08 2.16
CA LEU A 78 0.10 0.37 3.36
C LEU A 78 -0.82 -0.81 3.71
N VAL A 79 -1.57 -1.34 2.75
CA VAL A 79 -2.46 -2.49 2.96
C VAL A 79 -1.67 -3.73 3.41
N CYS A 80 -0.53 -4.03 2.77
CA CYS A 80 0.35 -5.11 3.21
C CYS A 80 0.78 -4.94 4.67
N LEU A 81 1.23 -3.73 5.04
CA LEU A 81 1.67 -3.41 6.41
C LEU A 81 0.54 -3.54 7.45
N LEU A 82 -0.67 -3.11 7.08
CA LEU A 82 -1.86 -3.20 7.95
C LEU A 82 -2.28 -4.66 8.17
N LYS A 83 -2.32 -5.47 7.11
CA LYS A 83 -2.70 -6.88 7.18
C LYS A 83 -1.65 -7.72 7.90
N ASN A 84 -0.36 -7.42 7.71
CA ASN A 84 0.75 -8.13 8.33
C ASN A 84 1.69 -7.17 9.06
N PRO A 85 1.43 -6.88 10.35
CA PRO A 85 2.28 -6.03 11.18
C PRO A 85 3.73 -6.51 11.31
N GLY A 86 4.00 -7.80 11.06
CA GLY A 86 5.36 -8.35 11.01
C GLY A 86 6.24 -7.76 9.91
N LEU A 87 5.65 -7.06 8.94
CA LEU A 87 6.38 -6.34 7.90
C LEU A 87 7.06 -5.06 8.41
N ARG A 88 6.75 -4.58 9.63
CA ARG A 88 7.41 -3.40 10.22
C ARG A 88 8.92 -3.55 10.38
N SER A 89 9.40 -4.78 10.55
CA SER A 89 10.83 -5.10 10.68
C SER A 89 11.51 -5.41 9.34
N ARG A 90 10.76 -5.42 8.23
CA ARG A 90 11.28 -5.75 6.90
C ARG A 90 11.43 -4.52 6.04
N LYS A 91 12.56 -4.45 5.31
CA LYS A 91 12.78 -3.40 4.29
C LYS A 91 12.06 -3.69 2.98
N ARG A 92 11.90 -4.98 2.62
CA ARG A 92 11.40 -5.39 1.30
C ARG A 92 10.42 -6.55 1.42
N LEU A 93 9.37 -6.51 0.61
CA LEU A 93 8.43 -7.57 0.34
C LEU A 93 8.30 -7.74 -1.18
N TYR A 94 8.38 -8.97 -1.66
CA TYR A 94 8.26 -9.30 -3.07
C TYR A 94 7.07 -10.25 -3.26
N ILE A 95 6.15 -9.88 -4.14
CA ILE A 95 4.90 -10.62 -4.37
C ILE A 95 4.79 -10.92 -5.87
N ASN A 96 4.95 -12.19 -6.24
CA ASN A 96 4.79 -12.65 -7.62
C ASN A 96 3.61 -13.60 -7.83
N SER A 97 2.85 -13.89 -6.76
CA SER A 97 1.65 -14.71 -6.82
C SER A 97 0.40 -13.85 -6.67
N LYS A 98 -0.55 -14.00 -7.60
CA LYS A 98 -1.86 -13.34 -7.53
C LYS A 98 -2.62 -13.73 -6.25
N GLN A 99 -2.48 -14.98 -5.81
CA GLN A 99 -3.10 -15.48 -4.58
C GLN A 99 -2.51 -14.83 -3.33
N GLU A 100 -1.18 -14.71 -3.26
CA GLU A 100 -0.51 -14.02 -2.15
C GLU A 100 -0.92 -12.54 -2.13
N PHE A 101 -0.91 -11.89 -3.30
CA PHE A 101 -1.33 -10.50 -3.44
C PHE A 101 -2.76 -10.30 -2.92
N ALA A 102 -3.71 -11.11 -3.41
CA ALA A 102 -5.12 -11.05 -2.99
C ALA A 102 -5.30 -11.22 -1.47
N SER A 103 -4.49 -12.07 -0.82
CA SER A 103 -4.60 -12.33 0.62
C SER A 103 -4.36 -11.09 1.48
N TYR A 104 -3.56 -10.14 1.01
CA TYR A 104 -3.33 -8.88 1.72
C TYR A 104 -4.56 -7.96 1.75
N PHE A 105 -5.40 -8.04 0.72
CA PHE A 105 -6.57 -7.19 0.54
C PHE A 105 -7.85 -7.75 1.19
N GLN A 106 -7.81 -8.99 1.67
CA GLN A 106 -8.94 -9.61 2.36
C GLN A 106 -9.24 -8.88 3.68
N ASP A 107 -10.53 -8.69 3.96
CA ASP A 107 -11.05 -8.09 5.19
C ASP A 107 -10.54 -6.67 5.47
N ILE A 108 -9.99 -5.95 4.49
CA ILE A 108 -9.58 -4.57 4.68
C ILE A 108 -10.81 -3.66 4.72
N ASN A 109 -10.87 -2.76 5.70
CA ASN A 109 -11.88 -1.72 5.78
C ASN A 109 -11.49 -0.52 4.91
N TYR A 110 -11.80 -0.60 3.62
CA TYR A 110 -11.49 0.45 2.63
C TYR A 110 -12.12 1.81 2.93
N ASN A 111 -13.20 1.87 3.72
CA ASN A 111 -13.85 3.14 4.10
C ASN A 111 -12.96 4.01 5.01
N LYS A 112 -11.96 3.40 5.67
CA LYS A 112 -11.03 4.11 6.54
C LYS A 112 -9.77 4.59 5.83
N LEU A 113 -9.33 3.91 4.77
CA LEU A 113 -8.11 4.31 4.05
C LEU A 113 -8.07 5.79 3.65
N PRO A 114 -9.17 6.42 3.17
CA PRO A 114 -9.19 7.84 2.86
C PRO A 114 -8.70 8.77 3.98
N GLU A 115 -8.96 8.43 5.25
CA GLU A 115 -8.59 9.27 6.40
C GLU A 115 -7.06 9.37 6.56
N ILE A 116 -6.33 8.30 6.20
CA ILE A 116 -4.87 8.29 6.21
C ILE A 116 -4.35 9.27 5.16
N PHE A 117 -4.84 9.17 3.92
CA PHE A 117 -4.37 10.02 2.82
C PHE A 117 -4.75 11.49 3.01
N LEU A 118 -5.92 11.77 3.57
CA LEU A 118 -6.32 13.12 3.98
C LEU A 118 -5.33 13.69 5.01
N SER A 119 -4.99 12.92 6.04
CA SER A 119 -4.04 13.35 7.07
C SER A 119 -2.62 13.51 6.54
N LEU A 120 -2.15 12.62 5.66
CA LEU A 120 -0.85 12.73 4.99
C LEU A 120 -0.77 13.99 4.12
N ASN A 121 -1.87 14.38 3.45
CA ASN A 121 -1.90 15.60 2.65
C ASN A 121 -1.87 16.87 3.50
N GLN A 122 -2.66 16.92 4.57
CA GLN A 122 -2.83 18.12 5.40
C GLN A 122 -1.74 18.28 6.45
N LYS A 123 -1.32 17.18 7.10
CA LYS A 123 -0.45 17.17 8.29
C LYS A 123 0.90 16.49 8.05
N LYS A 124 1.11 15.86 6.89
CA LYS A 124 2.32 15.07 6.56
C LYS A 124 2.52 13.83 7.41
N GLU A 125 1.52 13.45 8.21
CA GLU A 125 1.58 12.27 9.06
C GLU A 125 0.19 11.74 9.40
N TYR A 126 0.14 10.46 9.76
CA TYR A 126 -1.04 9.81 10.32
C TYR A 126 -0.64 8.92 11.50
N GLU A 127 -1.30 9.11 12.66
CA GLU A 127 -1.07 8.27 13.83
C GLU A 127 -1.83 6.94 13.70
N LEU A 128 -1.11 5.87 13.35
CA LEU A 128 -1.68 4.53 13.40
C LEU A 128 -1.58 3.97 14.82
N ARG A 129 -2.72 3.96 15.51
CA ARG A 129 -2.88 3.40 16.86
C ARG A 129 -2.94 1.88 16.85
N SER A 130 -3.79 1.32 15.99
CA SER A 130 -3.91 -0.13 15.84
C SER A 130 -4.22 -0.51 14.38
N PRO A 131 -3.45 -1.44 13.77
CA PRO A 131 -3.81 -1.99 12.46
C PRO A 131 -5.19 -2.65 12.42
N LEU A 132 -5.66 -3.18 13.57
CA LEU A 132 -6.96 -3.85 13.67
C LEU A 132 -8.13 -2.90 13.39
N GLU A 133 -7.94 -1.59 13.52
CA GLU A 133 -8.96 -0.61 13.16
C GLU A 133 -9.30 -0.67 11.67
N PHE A 134 -8.37 -1.15 10.84
CA PHE A 134 -8.48 -1.26 9.39
C PHE A 134 -8.85 -2.66 8.93
N ILE A 135 -9.10 -3.60 9.86
CA ILE A 135 -9.56 -4.94 9.55
C ILE A 135 -11.06 -5.01 9.87
N MET A 136 -11.87 -5.44 8.89
CA MET A 136 -13.27 -5.76 9.08
C MET A 136 -13.38 -6.87 10.11
N GLN A 137 -14.05 -6.59 11.22
CA GLN A 137 -14.37 -7.62 12.20
C GLN A 137 -15.51 -8.45 11.62
N SER A 138 -15.24 -9.73 11.34
CA SER A 138 -16.31 -10.71 11.14
C SER A 138 -17.15 -10.74 12.42
N LYS A 139 -18.47 -10.58 12.28
CA LYS A 139 -19.42 -10.84 13.37
C LYS A 139 -19.41 -12.30 13.78
#